data_AF-A0A0J1L9C7-F1
#
_entry.id   AF-A0A0J1L9C7-F1
#
_cell.length_a   1.000
_cell.length_b   1.000
_cell.length_c   1.000
_cell.angle_alpha   90.00
_cell.angle_beta   90.00
_cell.angle_gamma   90.00
#
_symmetry.space_group_name_H-M   'P 1'
#
loop_
_entity.id
_entity.type
_entity.pdbx_description
1 polymer ?
#
loop_
_entity_poly.entity_id
_entity_poly.type
_entity_poly.pdbx_seq_one_letter_code
_entity_poly.pdbx_strand_id
1 'polypeptide(L)'
;MKILLRLHLVFYISLFAFMLAIPYNSMDANIFKMILFLVTLSVFILILTCYIVLSFNKEIKAIKKYIYANIVMMINGIIGFLTLGHVYYSENQEQIFMIIIIGVLFIISHVLNLQMKRIVEHYNIDVISEVKLFYKMGKIIENTPISNAATKLDRISYGFCIVVFIAENMVIYICAIGIILLCSIKYLNQLRREFLKSNLVSKAETYFSIVAYVLCYLISILWHYYFQNISTIIVGPLGLLFLKIYIQRIAVKIYRSGCQAP
;
A
#
# COMPACT_ATOMS: atom_id res chain seq x y z
N MET A 1 1.09 21.22 -1.97
CA MET A 1 1.49 20.74 -3.31
C MET A 1 2.98 20.93 -3.66
N LYS A 2 3.63 22.07 -3.38
CA LYS A 2 5.07 22.25 -3.68
C LYS A 2 5.98 21.18 -3.04
N ILE A 3 5.73 20.82 -1.79
CA ILE A 3 6.48 19.76 -1.08
C ILE A 3 6.29 18.40 -1.76
N LEU A 4 5.06 18.04 -2.12
CA LEU A 4 4.74 16.79 -2.81
C LEU A 4 5.49 16.67 -4.15
N LEU A 5 5.53 17.74 -4.95
CA LEU A 5 6.31 17.77 -6.19
C LEU A 5 7.81 17.59 -5.96
N ARG A 6 8.36 18.19 -4.90
CA ARG A 6 9.77 18.00 -4.52
C ARG A 6 10.04 16.57 -4.08
N LEU A 7 9.16 15.96 -3.28
CA LEU A 7 9.28 14.56 -2.88
C LEU A 7 9.26 13.63 -4.08
N HIS A 8 8.37 13.88 -5.06
CA HIS A 8 8.36 13.12 -6.32
C HIS A 8 9.69 13.20 -7.07
N LEU A 9 10.25 14.41 -7.18
CA LEU A 9 11.56 14.59 -7.80
C LEU A 9 12.64 13.82 -7.04
N VAL A 10 12.66 13.88 -5.70
CA VAL A 10 13.61 13.12 -4.87
C VAL A 10 13.44 11.61 -5.08
N PHE A 11 12.21 11.11 -5.18
CA PHE A 11 11.92 9.69 -5.43
C PHE A 11 12.57 9.22 -6.74
N TYR A 12 12.32 9.91 -7.85
CA TYR A 12 12.86 9.51 -9.15
C TYR A 12 14.37 9.74 -9.28
N ILE A 13 14.92 10.80 -8.66
CA ILE A 13 16.38 11.00 -8.62
C ILE A 13 17.05 9.88 -7.83
N SER A 14 16.49 9.48 -6.69
CA SER A 14 17.04 8.39 -5.87
C SER A 14 16.99 7.06 -6.61
N LEU A 15 15.88 6.78 -7.30
CA LEU A 15 15.72 5.60 -8.15
C LEU A 15 16.72 5.58 -9.32
N PHE A 16 16.92 6.72 -9.96
CA PHE A 16 17.88 6.88 -11.06
C PHE A 16 19.32 6.69 -10.57
N ALA A 17 19.70 7.32 -9.45
CA ALA A 17 21.01 7.14 -8.83
C ALA A 17 21.25 5.69 -8.42
N PHE A 18 20.22 4.99 -7.92
CA PHE A 18 20.32 3.58 -7.56
C PHE A 18 20.65 2.74 -8.79
N MET A 19 19.97 2.97 -9.92
CA MET A 19 20.24 2.27 -11.17
C MET A 19 21.67 2.49 -11.67
N LEU A 20 22.18 3.73 -11.61
CA LEU A 20 23.56 4.02 -12.01
C LEU A 20 24.59 3.34 -11.10
N ALA A 21 24.23 3.06 -9.85
CA ALA A 21 25.11 2.39 -8.89
C ALA A 21 25.14 0.86 -9.05
N ILE A 22 24.19 0.26 -9.79
CA ILE A 22 24.10 -1.19 -10.01
C ILE A 22 25.40 -1.85 -10.51
N PRO A 23 26.10 -1.35 -11.55
CA PRO A 23 27.32 -1.99 -12.08
C PRO A 23 28.47 -2.08 -11.07
N TYR A 24 28.45 -1.25 -10.03
CA TYR A 24 29.56 -1.16 -9.08
C TYR A 24 29.36 -2.15 -7.94
N ASN A 25 30.31 -3.08 -7.80
CA ASN A 25 30.28 -4.17 -6.83
C ASN A 25 31.21 -3.96 -5.61
N SER A 26 31.77 -2.75 -5.45
CA SER A 26 32.58 -2.44 -4.26
C SER A 26 31.71 -2.39 -2.99
N MET A 27 32.35 -2.57 -1.83
CA MET A 27 31.67 -2.44 -0.53
C MET A 27 30.98 -1.07 -0.38
N ASP A 28 31.67 0.00 -0.76
CA ASP A 28 31.13 1.37 -0.73
C ASP A 28 29.92 1.53 -1.64
N ALA A 29 29.95 0.95 -2.84
CA ALA A 29 28.83 0.98 -3.77
C ALA A 29 27.61 0.21 -3.24
N ASN A 30 27.83 -0.92 -2.54
CA ASN A 30 26.76 -1.67 -1.90
C ASN A 30 26.12 -0.90 -0.74
N ILE A 31 26.93 -0.22 0.08
CA ILE A 31 26.42 0.66 1.15
C ILE A 31 25.61 1.81 0.53
N PHE A 32 26.12 2.44 -0.53
CA PHE A 32 25.43 3.52 -1.23
C PHE A 32 24.09 3.06 -1.85
N LYS A 33 24.06 1.90 -2.50
CA LYS A 33 22.83 1.27 -3.00
C LYS A 33 21.80 1.03 -1.89
N MET A 34 22.24 0.52 -0.73
CA MET A 34 21.37 0.31 0.42
C MET A 34 20.78 1.64 0.94
N ILE A 35 21.58 2.69 1.04
CA ILE A 35 21.10 4.03 1.45
C ILE A 35 20.05 4.52 0.45
N LEU A 36 20.33 4.46 -0.85
CA LEU A 36 19.40 4.89 -1.90
C LEU A 36 18.10 4.07 -1.89
N PHE A 37 18.17 2.76 -1.63
CA PHE A 37 17.01 1.91 -1.46
C PHE A 37 16.13 2.40 -0.31
N LEU A 38 16.71 2.61 0.87
CA LEU A 38 15.99 3.08 2.06
C LEU A 38 15.40 4.48 1.86
N VAL A 39 16.16 5.40 1.23
CA VAL A 39 15.69 6.76 0.92
C VAL A 39 14.50 6.70 -0.04
N THR A 40 14.61 5.92 -1.13
CA THR A 40 13.53 5.82 -2.12
C THR A 40 12.24 5.26 -1.51
N LEU A 41 12.37 4.24 -0.66
CA LEU A 41 11.23 3.62 0.02
C LEU A 41 10.62 4.56 1.07
N SER A 42 11.44 5.29 1.82
CA SER A 42 10.99 6.29 2.79
C SER A 42 10.23 7.45 2.11
N VAL A 43 10.78 7.96 1.01
CA VAL A 43 10.14 9.04 0.23
C VAL A 43 8.84 8.56 -0.39
N PHE A 44 8.79 7.32 -0.89
CA PHE A 44 7.55 6.71 -1.37
C PHE A 44 6.47 6.68 -0.28
N ILE A 45 6.80 6.25 0.94
CA ILE A 45 5.87 6.23 2.07
C ILE A 45 5.33 7.65 2.36
N LEU A 46 6.21 8.66 2.41
CA LEU A 46 5.81 10.06 2.65
C LEU A 46 4.87 10.60 1.56
N ILE A 47 5.15 10.30 0.29
CA ILE A 47 4.28 10.65 -0.84
C ILE A 47 2.92 9.97 -0.70
N LEU A 48 2.92 8.67 -0.37
CA LEU A 48 1.70 7.89 -0.19
C LEU A 48 0.83 8.47 0.94
N THR A 49 1.43 8.88 2.06
CA THR A 49 0.70 9.53 3.15
C THR A 49 0.00 10.82 2.67
N CYS A 50 0.69 11.65 1.89
CA CYS A 50 0.09 12.87 1.33
C CYS A 50 -1.09 12.56 0.39
N TYR A 51 -0.93 11.54 -0.46
CA TYR A 51 -1.99 11.08 -1.36
C TYR A 51 -3.21 10.53 -0.63
N ILE A 52 -3.00 9.77 0.45
CA ILE A 52 -4.10 9.28 1.27
C ILE A 52 -4.92 10.45 1.78
N VAL A 53 -4.30 11.47 2.38
CA VAL A 53 -5.01 12.66 2.88
C VAL A 53 -5.84 13.31 1.76
N LEU A 54 -5.24 13.59 0.60
CA LEU A 54 -5.94 14.20 -0.53
C LEU A 54 -7.09 13.33 -1.05
N SER A 55 -6.98 12.01 -0.98
CA SER A 55 -8.02 11.09 -1.44
C SER A 55 -9.28 11.05 -0.54
N PHE A 56 -9.17 11.51 0.70
CA PHE A 56 -10.31 11.57 1.63
C PHE A 56 -11.15 12.84 1.43
N ASN A 57 -10.59 13.87 0.79
CA ASN A 57 -11.34 15.07 0.46
C ASN A 57 -12.49 14.76 -0.52
N LYS A 58 -13.70 15.25 -0.20
CA LYS A 58 -14.93 14.95 -0.95
C LYS A 58 -15.11 15.82 -2.19
N GLU A 59 -14.60 17.04 -2.15
CA GLU A 59 -14.80 18.04 -3.19
C GLU A 59 -14.04 17.64 -4.45
N ILE A 60 -12.92 16.93 -4.28
CA ILE A 60 -12.07 16.52 -5.39
C ILE A 60 -12.10 15.02 -5.67
N LYS A 61 -13.26 14.47 -6.03
CA LYS A 61 -13.32 13.07 -6.51
C LYS A 61 -12.42 12.82 -7.72
N ALA A 62 -12.27 13.81 -8.60
CA ALA A 62 -11.47 13.72 -9.81
C ALA A 62 -9.97 13.51 -9.53
N ILE A 63 -9.45 13.87 -8.35
CA ILE A 63 -8.02 13.71 -8.03
C ILE A 63 -7.63 12.23 -7.87
N LYS A 64 -8.59 11.39 -7.48
CA LYS A 64 -8.34 9.98 -7.13
C LYS A 64 -7.75 9.18 -8.28
N LYS A 65 -8.25 9.36 -9.51
CA LYS A 65 -7.73 8.66 -10.68
C LYS A 65 -6.26 8.99 -10.94
N TYR A 66 -5.87 10.25 -10.73
CA TYR A 66 -4.49 10.69 -10.89
C TYR A 66 -3.58 10.18 -9.76
N ILE A 67 -4.09 10.17 -8.52
CA ILE A 67 -3.41 9.56 -7.37
C ILE A 67 -3.14 8.07 -7.62
N TYR A 68 -4.17 7.32 -8.01
CA TYR A 68 -4.04 5.88 -8.24
C TYR A 68 -3.09 5.58 -9.40
N ALA A 69 -3.19 6.30 -10.52
CA ALA A 69 -2.25 6.17 -11.63
C ALA A 69 -0.81 6.44 -11.16
N ASN A 70 -0.57 7.49 -10.37
CA ASN A 70 0.76 7.79 -9.85
C ASN A 70 1.29 6.70 -8.91
N ILE A 71 0.45 6.18 -8.00
CA ILE A 71 0.86 5.10 -7.09
C ILE A 71 1.26 3.86 -7.89
N VAL A 72 0.48 3.46 -8.89
CA VAL A 72 0.80 2.31 -9.76
C VAL A 72 2.15 2.52 -10.46
N MET A 73 2.40 3.70 -11.01
CA MET A 73 3.67 4.02 -11.68
C MET A 73 4.87 3.97 -10.72
N MET A 74 4.71 4.47 -9.50
CA MET A 74 5.76 4.43 -8.49
C MET A 74 6.03 3.01 -7.99
N ILE A 75 4.97 2.21 -7.78
CA ILE A 75 5.11 0.78 -7.40
C ILE A 75 5.83 0.01 -8.50
N ASN A 76 5.47 0.20 -9.77
CA ASN A 76 6.18 -0.39 -10.89
C ASN A 76 7.65 0.06 -10.92
N GLY A 77 7.92 1.31 -10.57
CA GLY A 77 9.29 1.80 -10.38
C GLY A 77 10.05 1.05 -9.29
N ILE A 78 9.43 0.85 -8.12
CA ILE A 78 10.04 0.10 -7.01
C ILE A 78 10.28 -1.36 -7.41
N ILE A 79 9.27 -2.04 -7.94
CA ILE A 79 9.39 -3.46 -8.30
C ILE A 79 10.40 -3.64 -9.44
N GLY A 80 10.24 -2.87 -10.52
CA GLY A 80 11.07 -2.99 -11.71
C GLY A 80 12.54 -2.64 -11.49
N PHE A 81 12.82 -1.59 -10.71
CA PHE A 81 14.19 -1.08 -10.58
C PHE A 81 14.85 -1.37 -9.23
N LEU A 82 14.13 -1.29 -8.10
CA LEU A 82 14.73 -1.57 -6.78
C LEU A 82 14.81 -3.07 -6.50
N THR A 83 13.81 -3.86 -6.88
CA THR A 83 13.82 -5.31 -6.60
C THR A 83 14.36 -6.15 -7.76
N LEU A 84 13.98 -5.84 -9.00
CA LEU A 84 14.38 -6.64 -10.17
C LEU A 84 15.50 -5.99 -10.99
N GLY A 85 15.87 -4.74 -10.72
CA GLY A 85 16.82 -3.99 -11.54
C GLY A 85 18.20 -4.66 -11.65
N HIS A 86 18.65 -5.33 -10.58
CA HIS A 86 19.90 -6.10 -10.61
C HIS A 86 19.85 -7.29 -11.57
N VAL A 87 18.72 -8.00 -11.63
CA VAL A 87 18.52 -9.17 -12.51
C VAL A 87 18.50 -8.73 -13.96
N TYR A 88 17.70 -7.71 -14.28
CA TYR A 88 17.63 -7.15 -15.63
C TYR A 88 18.97 -6.59 -16.11
N TYR A 89 19.72 -5.97 -15.21
CA TYR A 89 21.05 -5.48 -15.52
C TYR A 89 22.04 -6.62 -15.83
N SER A 90 22.06 -7.67 -15.01
CA SER A 90 23.00 -8.78 -15.17
C SER A 90 22.78 -9.58 -16.45
N GLU A 91 21.53 -9.69 -16.90
CA GLU A 91 21.19 -10.46 -18.10
C GLU A 91 21.38 -9.67 -19.40
N ASN A 92 21.01 -8.38 -19.41
CA ASN A 92 20.92 -7.62 -20.67
C ASN A 92 22.00 -6.54 -20.84
N GLN A 93 22.68 -6.10 -19.77
CA GLN A 93 23.64 -4.96 -19.76
C GLN A 93 23.14 -3.63 -20.39
N GLU A 94 21.87 -3.52 -20.78
CA GLU A 94 21.30 -2.34 -21.42
C GLU A 94 20.88 -1.26 -20.41
N GLN A 95 21.87 -0.56 -19.85
CA GLN A 95 21.65 0.60 -18.98
C GLN A 95 20.75 1.67 -19.61
N ILE A 96 20.95 1.93 -20.91
CA ILE A 96 20.26 2.99 -21.64
C ILE A 96 18.75 2.72 -21.69
N PHE A 97 18.35 1.47 -21.93
CA PHE A 97 16.94 1.08 -21.97
C PHE A 97 16.23 1.33 -20.63
N MET A 98 16.87 0.96 -19.52
CA MET A 98 16.34 1.20 -18.18
C MET A 98 16.26 2.68 -17.83
N ILE A 99 17.24 3.49 -18.26
CA ILE A 99 17.24 4.95 -18.11
C ILE A 99 16.05 5.57 -18.86
N ILE A 100 15.78 5.12 -20.10
CA ILE A 100 14.64 5.58 -20.89
C ILE A 100 13.33 5.27 -20.18
N ILE A 101 13.16 4.06 -19.64
CA ILE A 101 11.93 3.69 -18.91
C ILE A 101 11.75 4.59 -17.68
N ILE A 102 12.80 4.81 -16.87
CA ILE A 102 12.72 5.72 -15.72
C ILE A 102 12.34 7.13 -16.15
N GLY A 103 12.93 7.63 -17.24
CA GLY A 103 12.59 8.94 -17.81
C GLY A 103 11.11 9.04 -18.20
N VAL A 104 10.58 8.02 -18.89
CA VAL A 104 9.16 7.94 -19.26
C VAL A 104 8.26 7.89 -18.01
N LEU A 105 8.59 7.06 -17.02
CA LEU A 105 7.84 6.98 -15.76
C LEU A 105 7.82 8.32 -15.03
N PHE A 106 8.96 9.02 -14.99
CA PHE A 106 9.08 10.35 -14.38
C PHE A 106 8.22 11.38 -15.12
N ILE A 107 8.30 11.44 -16.45
CA ILE A 107 7.52 12.40 -17.25
C ILE A 107 6.02 12.19 -17.03
N ILE A 108 5.54 10.94 -17.14
CA ILE A 108 4.12 10.62 -16.94
C ILE A 108 3.70 10.99 -15.52
N SER A 109 4.48 10.59 -14.51
CA SER A 109 4.17 10.89 -13.10
C SER A 109 4.16 12.39 -12.81
N HIS A 110 5.06 13.14 -13.44
CA HIS A 110 5.11 14.59 -13.33
C HIS A 110 3.88 15.26 -13.95
N VAL A 111 3.45 14.83 -15.13
CA VAL A 111 2.22 15.32 -15.78
C VAL A 111 1.01 15.06 -14.88
N LEU A 112 0.88 13.85 -14.31
CA LEU A 112 -0.20 13.52 -13.39
C LEU A 112 -0.18 14.40 -12.14
N ASN A 113 1.00 14.69 -11.58
CA ASN A 113 1.14 15.61 -10.44
C ASN A 113 0.76 17.06 -10.77
N LEU A 114 1.06 17.54 -11.98
CA LEU A 114 0.63 18.86 -12.43
C LEU A 114 -0.88 18.95 -12.57
N GLN A 115 -1.53 17.89 -13.08
CA GLN A 115 -3.00 17.82 -13.12
C GLN A 115 -3.60 17.88 -11.71
N MET A 116 -3.04 17.12 -10.76
CA MET A 116 -3.49 17.18 -9.36
C MET A 116 -3.30 18.58 -8.76
N LYS A 117 -2.17 19.22 -9.01
CA LYS A 117 -1.91 20.60 -8.53
C LYS A 117 -2.97 21.57 -9.03
N ARG A 118 -3.27 21.55 -10.33
CA ARG A 118 -4.32 22.42 -10.93
C ARG A 118 -5.67 22.22 -10.25
N ILE A 119 -6.03 20.97 -9.97
CA ILE A 119 -7.31 20.68 -9.33
C ILE A 119 -7.32 21.17 -7.87
N VAL A 120 -6.24 20.94 -7.11
CA VAL A 120 -6.13 21.44 -5.72
C VAL A 120 -6.21 22.97 -5.67
N GLU A 121 -5.57 23.66 -6.62
CA GLU A 121 -5.62 25.12 -6.74
C GLU A 121 -7.00 25.61 -7.17
N HIS A 122 -7.67 24.92 -8.10
CA HIS A 122 -9.02 25.28 -8.55
C HIS A 122 -10.07 25.25 -7.43
N TYR A 123 -9.99 24.26 -6.55
CA TYR A 123 -10.89 24.14 -5.39
C TYR A 123 -10.36 24.88 -4.13
N ASN A 124 -9.27 25.64 -4.25
CA ASN A 124 -8.63 26.39 -3.15
C ASN A 124 -8.46 25.59 -1.85
N ILE A 125 -8.03 24.33 -1.97
CA ILE A 125 -7.93 23.43 -0.81
C ILE A 125 -6.68 23.73 0.01
N ASP A 126 -6.89 24.08 1.27
CA ASP A 126 -5.82 24.11 2.26
C ASP A 126 -5.44 22.69 2.70
N VAL A 127 -4.34 22.18 2.15
CA VAL A 127 -3.83 20.85 2.48
C VAL A 127 -3.52 20.71 3.98
N ILE A 128 -3.15 21.78 4.68
CA ILE A 128 -2.81 21.72 6.12
C ILE A 128 -4.07 21.47 6.95
N SER A 129 -5.17 22.14 6.64
CA SER A 129 -6.45 21.91 7.30
C SER A 129 -6.97 20.50 7.05
N GLU A 130 -6.84 19.99 5.82
CA GLU A 130 -7.18 18.60 5.48
C GLU A 130 -6.34 17.58 6.26
N VAL A 131 -5.03 17.81 6.43
CA VAL A 131 -4.17 16.96 7.27
C VAL A 131 -4.66 16.96 8.72
N LYS A 132 -5.03 18.12 9.27
CA LYS A 132 -5.56 18.21 10.65
C LYS A 132 -6.90 17.47 10.80
N LEU A 133 -7.80 17.60 9.83
CA LEU A 133 -9.07 16.87 9.80
C LEU A 133 -8.84 15.35 9.71
N PHE A 134 -7.93 14.93 8.82
CA PHE A 134 -7.55 13.53 8.67
C PHE A 134 -6.97 12.96 9.97
N TYR A 135 -6.14 13.72 10.68
CA TYR A 135 -5.60 13.34 11.98
C TYR A 135 -6.69 13.22 13.06
N LYS A 136 -7.65 14.16 13.13
CA LYS A 136 -8.80 14.08 14.05
C LYS A 136 -9.64 12.83 13.77
N MET A 137 -9.93 12.55 12.50
CA MET A 137 -10.61 11.30 12.10
C MET A 137 -9.82 10.07 12.56
N GLY A 138 -8.50 10.06 12.36
CA GLY A 138 -7.61 9.00 12.82
C GLY A 138 -7.78 8.72 14.31
N LYS A 139 -7.73 9.76 15.16
CA LYS A 139 -7.95 9.62 16.61
C LYS A 139 -9.32 9.07 16.98
N ILE A 140 -10.37 9.48 16.28
CA ILE A 140 -11.73 8.97 16.52
C ILE A 140 -11.78 7.48 16.20
N ILE A 141 -11.22 7.07 15.05
CA ILE A 141 -11.19 5.67 14.62
C ILE A 141 -10.29 4.83 15.52
N GLU A 142 -9.16 5.37 16.00
CA GLU A 142 -8.22 4.67 16.87
C GLU A 142 -8.89 4.10 18.13
N ASN A 143 -9.84 4.85 18.69
CA ASN A 143 -10.62 4.44 19.86
C ASN A 143 -11.77 3.48 19.55
N THR A 144 -11.97 3.10 18.27
CA THR A 144 -13.05 2.19 17.88
C THR A 144 -12.61 0.72 17.92
N PRO A 145 -13.56 -0.20 18.18
CA PRO A 145 -13.33 -1.65 18.04
C PRO A 145 -12.81 -2.05 16.64
N ILE A 146 -13.12 -1.26 15.61
CA ILE A 146 -12.70 -1.51 14.22
C ILE A 146 -11.19 -1.36 14.06
N SER A 147 -10.59 -0.30 14.61
CA SER A 147 -9.14 -0.04 14.51
C SER A 147 -8.33 -1.14 15.18
N ASN A 148 -8.74 -1.56 16.39
CA ASN A 148 -8.08 -2.63 17.11
C ASN A 148 -8.15 -3.96 16.33
N ALA A 149 -9.33 -4.32 15.82
CA ALA A 149 -9.49 -5.55 15.04
C ALA A 149 -8.66 -5.52 13.74
N ALA A 150 -8.68 -4.41 13.00
CA ALA A 150 -7.90 -4.24 11.78
C ALA A 150 -6.40 -4.33 12.04
N THR A 151 -5.90 -3.65 13.07
CA THR A 151 -4.48 -3.66 13.46
C THR A 151 -4.00 -5.05 13.87
N LYS A 152 -4.84 -5.81 14.58
CA LYS A 152 -4.51 -7.18 14.97
C LYS A 152 -4.48 -8.13 13.78
N LEU A 153 -5.41 -7.99 12.84
CA LEU A 153 -5.41 -8.75 11.59
C LEU A 153 -4.19 -8.40 10.71
N ASP A 154 -3.77 -7.13 10.66
CA ASP A 154 -2.54 -6.72 9.97
C ASP A 154 -1.30 -7.40 10.57
N ARG A 155 -1.21 -7.45 11.91
CA ARG A 155 -0.10 -8.17 12.59
C ARG A 155 -0.11 -9.67 12.30
N ILE A 156 -1.29 -10.28 12.27
CA ILE A 156 -1.44 -11.70 11.89
C ILE A 156 -0.97 -11.92 10.44
N SER A 157 -1.27 -11.00 9.53
CA SER A 157 -0.79 -11.05 8.16
C SER A 157 0.73 -10.85 8.04
N TYR A 158 1.35 -10.06 8.91
CA TYR A 158 2.83 -10.03 8.97
C TYR A 158 3.39 -11.38 9.42
N GLY A 159 2.73 -12.03 10.39
CA GLY A 159 3.04 -13.41 10.77
C GLY A 159 2.94 -14.38 9.59
N PHE A 160 1.89 -14.25 8.76
CA PHE A 160 1.77 -15.02 7.51
C PHE A 160 2.97 -14.80 6.58
N CYS A 161 3.37 -13.55 6.34
CA CYS A 161 4.52 -13.27 5.48
C CYS A 161 5.80 -13.95 6.00
N ILE A 162 6.03 -13.91 7.32
CA ILE A 162 7.18 -14.59 7.95
C ILE A 162 7.08 -16.12 7.76
N VAL A 163 5.89 -16.70 7.94
CA VAL A 163 5.64 -18.12 7.73
C VAL A 163 5.95 -18.54 6.30
N VAL A 164 5.61 -17.74 5.28
CA VAL A 164 5.93 -18.04 3.88
C VAL A 164 7.45 -18.15 3.64
N PHE A 165 8.27 -17.41 4.41
CA PHE A 165 9.73 -17.47 4.28
C PHE A 165 10.38 -18.61 5.07
N ILE A 166 9.81 -18.98 6.22
CA ILE A 166 10.42 -19.95 7.16
C ILE A 166 9.87 -21.36 6.94
N ALA A 167 8.64 -21.51 6.45
CA ALA A 167 8.03 -22.82 6.29
C ALA A 167 8.64 -23.55 5.08
N GLU A 168 9.69 -24.31 5.34
CA GLU A 168 10.35 -25.18 4.35
C GLU A 168 9.47 -26.38 3.96
N ASN A 169 8.48 -26.73 4.79
CA ASN A 169 7.60 -27.88 4.60
C ASN A 169 6.12 -27.48 4.55
N MET A 170 5.39 -28.03 3.57
CA MET A 170 3.95 -27.84 3.38
C MET A 170 3.12 -28.19 4.63
N VAL A 171 3.50 -29.18 5.42
CA VAL A 171 2.77 -29.55 6.65
C VAL A 171 2.86 -28.42 7.67
N ILE A 172 4.07 -27.86 7.86
CA ILE A 172 4.31 -26.72 8.77
C ILE A 172 3.53 -25.50 8.26
N TYR A 173 3.53 -25.27 6.95
CA TYR A 173 2.80 -24.18 6.32
C TYR A 173 1.28 -24.27 6.54
N ILE A 174 0.69 -25.45 6.33
CA ILE A 174 -0.75 -25.70 6.57
C ILE A 174 -1.09 -25.49 8.05
N CYS A 175 -0.29 -26.03 8.97
CA CYS A 175 -0.49 -25.85 10.40
C CYS A 175 -0.44 -24.37 10.80
N ALA A 176 0.53 -23.62 10.27
CA ALA A 176 0.68 -22.19 10.53
C ALA A 176 -0.52 -21.37 10.00
N ILE A 177 -1.02 -21.69 8.79
CA ILE A 177 -2.25 -21.07 8.27
C ILE A 177 -3.46 -21.41 9.13
N GLY A 178 -3.57 -22.65 9.62
CA GLY A 178 -4.61 -23.05 10.57
C GLY A 178 -4.60 -22.20 11.84
N ILE A 179 -3.42 -21.98 12.44
CA ILE A 179 -3.25 -21.11 13.61
C ILE A 179 -3.61 -19.66 13.28
N ILE A 180 -3.16 -19.14 12.13
CA ILE A 180 -3.48 -17.79 11.65
C ILE A 180 -5.00 -17.60 11.55
N LEU A 181 -5.71 -18.55 10.94
CA LEU A 181 -7.16 -18.50 10.80
C LEU A 181 -7.85 -18.57 12.17
N LEU A 182 -7.43 -19.46 13.06
CA LEU A 182 -7.95 -19.56 14.42
C LEU A 182 -7.78 -18.26 15.21
N CYS A 183 -6.59 -17.66 15.17
CA CYS A 183 -6.31 -16.37 15.80
C CYS A 183 -7.13 -15.23 15.18
N SER A 184 -7.48 -15.33 13.89
CA SER A 184 -8.25 -14.31 13.17
C SER A 184 -9.74 -14.30 13.56
N ILE A 185 -10.33 -15.44 13.98
CA ILE A 185 -11.78 -15.59 14.25
C ILE A 185 -12.30 -14.50 15.20
N LYS A 186 -11.59 -14.25 16.30
CA LYS A 186 -11.99 -13.26 17.31
C LYS A 186 -12.15 -11.86 16.68
N TYR A 187 -11.18 -11.45 15.87
CA TYR A 187 -11.14 -10.12 15.26
C TYR A 187 -12.09 -10.00 14.06
N LEU A 188 -12.26 -11.07 13.28
CA LEU A 188 -13.26 -11.13 12.19
C LEU A 188 -14.68 -11.00 12.74
N ASN A 189 -14.99 -11.66 13.86
CA ASN A 189 -16.29 -11.53 14.52
C ASN A 189 -16.53 -10.12 15.08
N GLN A 190 -15.47 -9.46 15.57
CA GLN A 190 -15.55 -8.07 16.00
C GLN A 190 -15.85 -7.13 14.81
N LEU A 191 -15.15 -7.27 13.68
CA LEU A 191 -15.44 -6.51 12.45
C LEU A 191 -16.85 -6.79 11.93
N ARG A 192 -17.30 -8.04 11.93
CA ARG A 192 -18.67 -8.42 11.53
C ARG A 192 -19.72 -7.64 12.30
N ARG A 193 -19.59 -7.57 13.63
CA ARG A 193 -20.54 -6.85 14.50
C ARG A 193 -20.55 -5.37 14.17
N GLU A 194 -19.38 -4.76 13.99
CA GLU A 194 -19.27 -3.33 13.69
C GLU A 194 -19.78 -2.98 12.28
N PHE A 195 -19.53 -3.83 11.28
CA PHE A 195 -20.07 -3.64 9.93
C PHE A 195 -21.60 -3.68 9.93
N LEU A 196 -22.19 -4.67 10.60
CA LEU A 196 -23.64 -4.79 10.72
C LEU A 196 -24.27 -3.64 11.51
N LYS A 197 -23.59 -3.11 12.54
CA LYS A 197 -24.04 -1.93 13.30
C LYS A 197 -23.98 -0.64 12.49
N SER A 198 -23.00 -0.51 11.59
CA SER A 198 -22.76 0.74 10.87
C SER A 198 -23.89 1.12 9.89
N ASN A 199 -24.73 0.16 9.47
CA ASN A 199 -25.69 0.26 8.37
C ASN A 199 -25.09 0.75 7.04
N LEU A 200 -23.77 0.78 6.90
CA LEU A 200 -23.05 1.20 5.68
C LEU A 200 -22.58 0.04 4.82
N VAL A 201 -22.56 -1.15 5.41
CA VAL A 201 -22.15 -2.39 4.76
C VAL A 201 -23.34 -3.33 4.87
N SER A 202 -23.81 -3.82 3.72
CA SER A 202 -24.92 -4.77 3.71
C SER A 202 -24.52 -6.09 4.38
N LYS A 203 -25.53 -6.89 4.78
CA LYS A 203 -25.28 -8.25 5.29
C LYS A 203 -24.48 -9.08 4.30
N ALA A 204 -24.84 -9.03 3.02
CA ALA A 204 -24.15 -9.76 1.95
C ALA A 204 -22.67 -9.34 1.81
N GLU A 205 -22.38 -8.04 1.77
CA GLU A 205 -21.00 -7.52 1.70
C GLU A 205 -20.18 -7.90 2.94
N THR A 206 -20.81 -7.89 4.13
CA THR A 206 -20.15 -8.30 5.37
C THR A 206 -19.72 -9.76 5.30
N TYR A 207 -20.62 -10.68 4.92
CA TYR A 207 -20.27 -12.09 4.78
C TYR A 207 -19.25 -12.31 3.67
N PHE A 208 -19.42 -11.66 2.52
CA PHE A 208 -18.46 -11.73 1.43
C PHE A 208 -17.05 -11.35 1.89
N SER A 209 -16.89 -10.25 2.63
CA SER A 209 -15.56 -9.80 3.10
C SER A 209 -14.88 -10.79 4.04
N ILE A 210 -15.65 -11.45 4.92
CA ILE A 210 -15.13 -12.44 5.87
C ILE A 210 -14.80 -13.75 5.16
N VAL A 211 -15.68 -14.20 4.26
CA VAL A 211 -15.46 -15.42 3.46
C VAL A 211 -14.27 -15.23 2.53
N ALA A 212 -14.15 -14.08 1.87
CA ALA A 212 -13.00 -13.75 1.02
C ALA A 212 -11.70 -13.76 1.82
N TYR A 213 -11.68 -13.21 3.05
CA TYR A 213 -10.52 -13.30 3.93
C TYR A 213 -10.10 -14.76 4.17
N VAL A 214 -11.03 -15.62 4.60
CA VAL A 214 -10.73 -17.03 4.88
C VAL A 214 -10.30 -17.77 3.61
N LEU A 215 -11.01 -17.57 2.49
CA LEU A 215 -10.69 -18.20 1.22
C LEU A 215 -9.31 -17.81 0.70
N CYS A 216 -8.90 -16.55 0.80
CA CYS A 216 -7.55 -16.13 0.38
C CYS A 216 -6.44 -16.89 1.12
N TYR A 217 -6.58 -17.10 2.43
CA TYR A 217 -5.62 -17.91 3.19
C TYR A 217 -5.68 -19.40 2.83
N LEU A 218 -6.86 -19.96 2.57
CA LEU A 218 -6.97 -21.36 2.11
C LEU A 218 -6.39 -21.54 0.70
N ILE A 219 -6.66 -20.61 -0.22
CA ILE A 219 -6.10 -20.59 -1.57
C ILE A 219 -4.58 -20.45 -1.50
N SER A 220 -4.05 -19.71 -0.51
CA SER A 220 -2.59 -19.60 -0.33
C SER A 220 -1.91 -20.95 -0.05
N ILE A 221 -2.61 -21.95 0.52
CA ILE A 221 -2.09 -23.33 0.67
C ILE A 221 -1.90 -23.97 -0.70
N LEU A 222 -2.95 -23.94 -1.52
CA LEU A 222 -2.92 -24.49 -2.88
C LEU A 222 -1.88 -23.75 -3.72
N TRP A 223 -1.83 -22.42 -3.60
CA TRP A 223 -0.89 -21.60 -4.34
C TRP A 223 0.56 -21.92 -3.96
N HIS A 224 0.86 -22.05 -2.67
CA HIS A 224 2.20 -22.40 -2.22
C HIS A 224 2.62 -23.80 -2.67
N TYR A 225 1.68 -24.74 -2.76
CA TYR A 225 1.93 -26.08 -3.27
C TYR A 225 2.38 -26.08 -4.74
N TYR A 226 1.71 -25.31 -5.60
CA TYR A 226 2.03 -25.24 -7.03
C TYR A 226 3.15 -24.24 -7.36
N PHE A 227 3.28 -23.17 -6.58
CA PHE A 227 4.19 -22.06 -6.82
C PHE A 227 4.94 -21.71 -5.52
N GLN A 228 6.03 -22.43 -5.26
CA GLN A 228 6.94 -22.22 -4.11
C GLN A 228 7.82 -20.98 -4.30
N ASN A 229 7.19 -19.82 -4.54
CA ASN A 229 7.87 -18.57 -4.73
C ASN A 229 7.21 -17.45 -3.93
N ILE A 230 7.86 -16.28 -3.96
CA ILE A 230 7.46 -15.05 -3.26
C ILE A 230 6.03 -14.62 -3.61
N SER A 231 5.45 -15.06 -4.74
CA SER A 231 4.07 -14.69 -5.10
C SER A 231 3.02 -15.19 -4.09
N THR A 232 3.33 -16.23 -3.31
CA THR A 232 2.48 -16.71 -2.21
C THR A 232 2.21 -15.61 -1.17
N ILE A 233 3.15 -14.68 -0.98
CA ILE A 233 3.04 -13.53 -0.08
C ILE A 233 1.91 -12.59 -0.52
N ILE A 234 1.51 -12.60 -1.80
CA ILE A 234 0.43 -11.76 -2.31
C ILE A 234 -0.92 -12.38 -1.95
N VAL A 235 -1.06 -13.70 -2.08
CA VAL A 235 -2.36 -14.39 -2.06
C VAL A 235 -3.07 -14.32 -0.71
N GLY A 236 -2.37 -14.55 0.40
CA GLY A 236 -2.97 -14.47 1.74
C GLY A 236 -3.43 -13.04 2.12
N PRO A 237 -2.54 -12.04 2.08
CA PRO A 237 -2.85 -10.64 2.41
C PRO A 237 -3.88 -9.98 1.49
N LEU A 238 -4.14 -10.50 0.27
CA LEU A 238 -5.28 -10.05 -0.55
C LEU A 238 -6.61 -10.14 0.22
N GLY A 239 -6.76 -11.11 1.12
CA GLY A 239 -7.94 -11.25 1.98
C GLY A 239 -8.19 -10.02 2.86
N LEU A 240 -7.12 -9.36 3.33
CA LEU A 240 -7.23 -8.12 4.12
C LEU A 240 -7.73 -6.94 3.29
N LEU A 241 -7.46 -6.89 1.98
CA LEU A 241 -7.90 -5.79 1.13
C LEU A 241 -9.42 -5.69 1.11
N PHE A 242 -10.12 -6.83 1.02
CA PHE A 242 -11.58 -6.85 1.05
C PHE A 242 -12.13 -6.25 2.34
N LEU A 243 -11.55 -6.61 3.50
CA LEU A 243 -11.94 -6.01 4.79
C LEU A 243 -11.63 -4.51 4.82
N LYS A 244 -10.44 -4.10 4.36
CA LYS A 244 -9.99 -2.71 4.39
C LYS A 244 -10.81 -1.79 3.49
N ILE A 245 -11.33 -2.29 2.35
CA ILE A 245 -12.25 -1.53 1.49
C ILE A 245 -13.51 -1.13 2.25
N TYR A 246 -14.10 -2.04 3.03
CA TYR A 246 -15.30 -1.75 3.81
C TYR A 246 -15.01 -0.88 5.04
N ILE A 247 -13.87 -1.11 5.72
CA ILE A 247 -13.39 -0.21 6.79
C ILE A 247 -13.22 1.22 6.25
N GLN A 248 -12.67 1.38 5.05
CA GLN A 248 -12.51 2.69 4.42
C GLN A 248 -13.85 3.39 4.19
N ARG A 249 -14.93 2.67 3.81
CA ARG A 249 -16.26 3.29 3.67
C ARG A 249 -16.77 3.86 4.99
N ILE A 250 -16.57 3.13 6.09
CA ILE A 250 -16.92 3.60 7.43
C ILE A 250 -16.07 4.82 7.81
N ALA A 251 -14.75 4.74 7.59
CA ALA A 251 -13.82 5.84 7.86
C ALA A 251 -14.17 7.11 7.07
N VAL A 252 -14.52 6.96 5.79
CA VAL A 252 -14.99 8.08 4.95
C VAL A 252 -16.24 8.71 5.54
N LYS A 253 -17.22 7.94 6.04
CA LYS A 253 -18.41 8.52 6.71
C LYS A 253 -18.04 9.29 7.97
N ILE A 254 -17.15 8.76 8.81
CA ILE A 254 -16.69 9.44 10.02
C ILE A 254 -15.95 10.74 9.66
N TYR A 255 -15.11 10.72 8.62
CA TYR A 255 -14.52 11.93 8.04
C TYR A 255 -15.60 12.93 7.62
N ARG A 256 -16.67 12.43 6.98
CA ARG A 256 -17.76 13.27 6.48
C ARG A 256 -18.51 13.98 7.60
N SER A 257 -18.79 13.29 8.69
CA SER A 257 -19.51 13.82 9.85
C SER A 257 -18.62 14.75 10.69
N GLY A 258 -17.31 14.48 10.77
CA GLY A 258 -16.36 15.38 11.41
C GLY A 258 -16.20 16.74 10.71
N CYS A 259 -16.51 16.82 9.41
CA CYS A 259 -16.57 18.08 8.65
C CYS A 259 -17.87 18.88 8.89
N GLN A 260 -18.84 18.35 9.64
CA GLN A 260 -20.13 19.00 9.95
C GLN A 260 -20.26 19.43 11.41
N ALA A 261 -19.24 19.24 12.25
CA ALA A 261 -19.23 19.81 13.59
C ALA A 261 -18.79 21.29 13.49
N PRO A 262 -19.63 22.25 13.93
CA PRO A 262 -19.29 23.67 13.96
C PRO A 262 -18.08 23.97 14.85
#